data_AF-A0AAD9Z5S3-F1
#
_entry.id   AF-A0AAD9Z5S3-F1
#
_cell.length_a   1.000
_cell.length_b   1.000
_cell.length_c   1.000
_cell.angle_alpha   90.00
_cell.angle_beta   90.00
_cell.angle_gamma   90.00
#
_symmetry.space_group_name_H-M   'P 1'
#
loop_
_entity.id
_entity.type
_entity.pdbx_description
1 polymer ?
#
loop_
_entity_poly.entity_id
_entity_poly.type
_entity_poly.pdbx_seq_one_letter_code
_entity_poly.pdbx_strand_id
1 'polypeptide(L)'
;MRRPLEALGRSSLKTQHGKANAIKEKLVTLAVTKLPNTFGRKYTEVVLSCLTCLDKGNDNFGDSKEFEDDDGILVGVRYIEKILTLLDDISV
;
A
#
# COMPACT_ATOMS: atom_id res chain seq x y z
N MET A 1 -4.25 -16.06 40.83
CA MET A 1 -3.55 -15.29 39.77
C MET A 1 -4.37 -15.33 38.49
N ARG A 2 -5.12 -14.27 38.17
CA ARG A 2 -5.89 -14.15 36.92
C ARG A 2 -5.00 -13.43 35.88
N ARG A 3 -4.62 -14.09 34.79
CA ARG A 3 -3.97 -13.42 33.65
C ARG A 3 -5.03 -12.57 32.92
N PRO A 4 -4.73 -11.34 32.47
CA PRO A 4 -5.72 -10.52 31.77
C PRO A 4 -5.96 -11.08 30.36
N LEU A 5 -7.24 -11.25 30.00
CA LEU A 5 -7.75 -11.71 28.70
C LEU A 5 -7.26 -10.85 27.51
N GLU A 6 -6.70 -9.67 27.77
CA GLU A 6 -6.23 -8.69 26.78
C GLU A 6 -4.94 -9.08 26.03
N ALA A 7 -4.14 -10.01 26.55
CA ALA A 7 -2.87 -10.41 25.94
C ALA A 7 -3.05 -11.32 24.70
N LEU A 8 -4.18 -12.04 24.60
CA LEU A 8 -4.46 -12.98 23.50
C LEU A 8 -4.93 -12.29 22.22
N GLY A 9 -5.63 -11.15 22.31
CA GLY A 9 -6.05 -10.37 21.14
C GLY A 9 -4.88 -9.66 20.45
N ARG A 10 -3.91 -9.17 21.23
CA ARG A 10 -2.75 -8.43 20.71
C ARG A 10 -1.74 -9.32 19.99
N SER A 11 -1.57 -10.59 20.39
CA SER A 11 -0.67 -11.53 19.71
C SER A 11 -1.21 -11.97 18.35
N SER A 12 -2.52 -12.23 18.25
CA SER A 12 -3.17 -12.62 16.99
C SER A 12 -3.07 -11.52 15.92
N LEU A 13 -3.35 -10.26 16.28
CA LEU A 13 -3.25 -9.11 15.36
C LEU A 13 -1.81 -8.87 14.87
N LYS A 14 -0.81 -9.04 15.75
CA LYS A 14 0.61 -8.93 15.36
C LYS A 14 1.02 -9.98 14.32
N THR A 15 0.51 -11.22 14.45
CA THR A 15 0.81 -12.27 13.45
C THR A 15 0.15 -12.02 12.11
N GLN A 16 -1.05 -11.43 12.07
CA GLN A 16 -1.74 -11.08 10.83
C GLN A 16 -1.02 -9.96 10.09
N HIS A 17 -0.61 -8.89 10.81
CA HIS A 17 0.11 -7.78 10.21
C HIS A 17 1.48 -8.22 9.64
N GLY A 18 2.19 -9.11 10.35
CA GLY A 18 3.45 -9.70 9.86
C GLY A 18 3.26 -10.54 8.58
N LYS A 19 2.19 -11.34 8.51
CA LYS A 19 1.85 -12.12 7.29
C LYS A 19 1.48 -11.20 6.12
N ALA A 20 0.65 -10.19 6.37
CA ALA A 20 0.28 -9.20 5.36
C ALA A 20 1.51 -8.47 4.80
N ASN A 21 2.43 -8.05 5.66
CA ASN A 21 3.67 -7.42 5.23
C ASN A 21 4.55 -8.35 4.39
N ALA A 22 4.68 -9.63 4.77
CA ALA A 22 5.44 -10.61 3.98
C ALA A 22 4.82 -10.87 2.59
N ILE A 23 3.48 -10.81 2.47
CA ILE A 23 2.79 -10.90 1.17
C ILE A 23 3.07 -9.64 0.35
N LYS A 24 2.95 -8.45 0.95
CA LYS A 24 3.28 -7.18 0.29
C LYS A 24 4.69 -7.20 -0.28
N GLU A 25 5.70 -7.59 0.50
CA GLU A 25 7.10 -7.67 0.07
C GLU A 25 7.30 -8.61 -1.14
N LYS A 26 6.60 -9.75 -1.15
CA LYS A 26 6.62 -10.67 -2.30
C LYS A 26 5.98 -10.03 -3.54
N LEU A 27 4.85 -9.35 -3.38
CA LEU A 27 4.16 -8.67 -4.49
C LEU A 27 5.01 -7.52 -5.05
N VAL A 28 5.65 -6.73 -4.19
CA VAL A 28 6.60 -5.68 -4.60
C VAL A 28 7.75 -6.27 -5.40
N THR A 29 8.35 -7.36 -4.91
CA THR A 29 9.43 -8.05 -5.62
C THR A 29 8.98 -8.54 -7.00
N LEU A 30 7.78 -9.12 -7.10
CA LEU A 30 7.22 -9.55 -8.38
C LEU A 30 6.95 -8.36 -9.32
N ALA A 31 6.41 -7.26 -8.80
CA ALA A 31 6.14 -6.06 -9.56
C ALA A 31 7.43 -5.50 -10.19
N VAL A 32 8.49 -5.30 -9.39
CA VAL A 32 9.79 -4.80 -9.89
C VAL A 32 10.42 -5.75 -10.92
N THR A 33 10.30 -7.06 -10.74
CA THR A 33 11.01 -8.04 -11.57
C THR A 33 10.26 -8.44 -12.85
N LYS A 34 8.93 -8.37 -12.87
CA LYS A 34 8.11 -8.88 -13.98
C LYS A 34 7.39 -7.80 -14.78
N LEU A 35 6.85 -6.77 -14.13
CA LEU A 35 6.01 -5.79 -14.80
C LEU A 35 6.76 -4.89 -15.79
N PRO A 36 8.02 -4.45 -15.57
CA PRO A 36 8.69 -3.58 -16.53
C PRO A 36 8.84 -4.20 -17.92
N ASN A 37 9.04 -5.53 -17.96
CA ASN A 37 9.26 -6.28 -19.20
C ASN A 37 7.95 -6.73 -19.88
N THR A 38 6.80 -6.64 -19.19
CA THR A 38 5.51 -7.15 -19.68
C THR A 38 4.49 -6.05 -19.91
N PHE A 39 4.44 -5.06 -19.03
CA PHE A 39 3.49 -3.94 -19.07
C PHE A 39 4.18 -2.56 -19.17
N GLY A 40 5.51 -2.52 -19.11
CA GLY A 40 6.28 -1.29 -19.18
C GLY A 40 6.42 -0.57 -17.84
N ARG A 41 7.21 0.51 -17.86
CA ARG A 41 7.59 1.25 -16.65
C ARG A 41 6.42 1.99 -15.98
N LYS A 42 5.58 2.69 -16.74
CA LYS A 42 4.44 3.44 -16.19
C LYS A 42 3.49 2.56 -15.38
N TYR A 43 3.10 1.41 -15.92
CA TYR A 43 2.22 0.46 -15.20
C TYR A 43 2.92 -0.11 -13.96
N THR A 44 4.22 -0.43 -14.07
CA THR A 44 5.02 -0.89 -12.92
C THR A 44 5.00 0.12 -11.79
N GLU A 45 5.22 1.40 -12.12
CA GLU A 45 5.21 2.49 -11.16
C GLU A 45 3.88 2.55 -10.44
N VAL A 46 2.74 2.55 -11.16
CA VAL A 46 1.38 2.55 -10.58
C VAL A 46 1.12 1.36 -9.65
N VAL A 47 1.62 0.17 -9.96
CA VAL A 47 1.43 -1.01 -9.10
C VAL A 47 2.26 -0.91 -7.83
N LEU A 48 3.53 -0.50 -7.91
CA LEU A 48 4.42 -0.42 -6.74
C LEU A 48 3.89 0.55 -5.71
N SER A 49 3.64 1.75 -6.19
CA SER A 49 2.73 2.74 -5.67
C SER A 49 1.54 2.21 -4.85
N CYS A 50 0.64 1.43 -5.45
CA CYS A 50 -0.51 0.85 -4.74
C CYS A 50 -0.09 -0.11 -3.61
N LEU A 51 0.98 -0.88 -3.81
CA LEU A 51 1.48 -1.83 -2.82
C LEU A 51 2.15 -1.14 -1.63
N THR A 52 2.72 0.05 -1.83
CA THR A 52 3.44 0.83 -0.81
C THR A 52 2.65 2.02 -0.29
N CYS A 53 1.36 2.16 -0.63
CA CYS A 53 0.55 3.33 -0.31
C CYS A 53 0.41 3.65 1.19
N LEU A 54 0.60 2.64 2.04
CA LEU A 54 0.58 2.77 3.51
C LEU A 54 1.99 2.75 4.14
N ASP A 55 3.04 2.67 3.32
CA ASP A 55 4.41 2.64 3.80
C ASP A 55 4.88 4.06 4.14
N LYS A 56 5.56 4.20 5.28
CA LYS A 56 6.14 5.48 5.69
C LYS A 56 7.18 5.92 4.66
N GLY A 57 7.05 7.15 4.16
CA GLY A 57 7.96 7.73 3.17
C GLY A 57 7.69 7.34 1.72
N ASN A 58 6.50 6.77 1.43
CA ASN A 58 6.05 6.63 0.07
C ASN A 58 5.53 7.96 -0.48
N ASP A 59 6.43 8.85 -0.88
CA ASP A 59 6.09 10.17 -1.46
C ASP A 59 5.75 10.08 -2.96
N ASN A 60 5.73 8.86 -3.53
CA ASN A 60 5.53 8.61 -4.96
C ASN A 60 4.17 9.14 -5.49
N PHE A 61 3.24 9.53 -4.61
CA PHE A 61 1.96 10.17 -4.96
C PHE A 61 1.70 11.53 -4.34
N GLY A 62 2.69 12.16 -3.71
CA GLY A 62 2.48 13.41 -2.97
C GLY A 62 2.52 13.19 -1.46
N ASP A 63 2.42 14.29 -0.72
CA ASP A 63 2.45 14.26 0.75
C ASP A 63 1.27 13.42 1.25
N SER A 64 1.53 12.48 2.18
CA SER A 64 0.46 11.68 2.80
C SER A 64 -0.65 12.56 3.40
N LYS A 65 -0.33 13.81 3.77
CA LYS A 65 -1.30 14.82 4.21
C LYS A 65 -2.35 15.21 3.16
N GLU A 66 -2.05 15.10 1.86
CA GLU A 66 -3.05 15.34 0.80
C GLU A 66 -4.17 14.29 0.80
N PHE A 67 -3.88 13.12 1.38
CA PHE A 67 -4.76 11.96 1.44
C PHE A 67 -5.41 11.79 2.81
N GLU A 68 -5.16 12.68 3.76
CA GLU A 68 -5.83 12.69 5.06
C GLU A 68 -7.05 13.63 5.02
N ASP A 69 -8.11 13.27 5.74
CA ASP A 69 -9.19 14.20 6.05
C ASP A 69 -8.82 15.10 7.25
N ASP A 70 -9.75 15.98 7.65
CA ASP A 70 -9.53 16.92 8.74
C ASP A 70 -9.25 16.24 10.09
N ASP A 71 -9.57 14.94 10.23
CA ASP A 71 -9.31 14.12 11.41
C ASP A 71 -7.99 13.31 11.30
N GLY A 72 -7.23 13.47 10.21
CA GLY A 72 -5.99 12.72 9.97
C GLY A 72 -6.22 11.28 9.52
N ILE A 73 -7.43 10.94 9.05
CA ILE A 73 -7.75 9.61 8.55
C ILE A 73 -7.47 9.55 7.05
N LEU A 74 -6.72 8.53 6.62
CA LEU A 74 -6.41 8.33 5.22
C LEU A 74 -7.69 8.06 4.40
N VAL A 75 -8.06 8.98 3.52
CA VAL A 75 -9.20 8.89 2.61
C VAL A 75 -8.81 8.03 1.42
N GLY A 76 -9.08 6.73 1.51
CA GLY A 76 -8.80 5.76 0.44
C GLY A 76 -9.41 6.14 -0.92
N VAL A 77 -10.51 6.90 -0.94
CA VAL A 77 -11.16 7.38 -2.17
C VAL A 77 -10.23 8.31 -2.97
N ARG A 78 -9.54 9.26 -2.31
CA ARG A 78 -8.61 10.19 -2.97
C ARG A 78 -7.43 9.45 -3.62
N TYR A 79 -7.00 8.37 -2.97
CA TYR A 79 -5.96 7.51 -3.51
C TYR A 79 -6.41 6.81 -4.79
N ILE A 80 -7.63 6.25 -4.79
CA ILE A 80 -8.21 5.59 -5.96
C ILE A 80 -8.35 6.56 -7.13
N GLU A 81 -8.85 7.78 -6.89
CA GLU A 81 -8.96 8.82 -7.93
C GLU A 81 -7.61 9.11 -8.59
N LYS A 82 -6.54 9.25 -7.80
CA LYS A 82 -5.20 9.51 -8.34
C LYS A 82 -4.64 8.34 -9.15
N ILE A 83 -4.88 7.11 -8.70
CA ILE A 83 -4.51 5.90 -9.45
C ILE A 83 -5.23 5.84 -10.80
N LEU A 84 -6.54 6.12 -10.82
CA LEU A 84 -7.32 6.11 -12.05
C LEU A 84 -6.78 7.13 -13.06
N THR A 85 -6.41 8.33 -12.62
CA THR A 85 -5.78 9.34 -13.48
C THR A 85 -4.46 8.84 -14.08
N LEU A 86 -3.59 8.18 -13.29
CA LEU A 86 -2.33 7.66 -13.82
C LEU A 86 -2.52 6.50 -14.80
N LEU A 87 -3.56 5.69 -14.61
CA LEU A 87 -3.88 4.60 -15.53
C LEU A 87 -4.39 5.13 -16.87
N ASP A 88 -5.14 6.24 -16.88
CA ASP A 88 -5.61 6.91 -18.11
C ASP A 88 -4.44 7.43 -18.96
N ASP A 89 -3.36 7.88 -18.31
CA ASP A 89 -2.11 8.34 -18.94
C ASP A 89 -1.26 7.22 -19.58
N ILE A 90 -1.67 5.95 -19.41
CA ILE A 90 -1.02 4.81 -20.06
C ILE A 90 -1.61 4.61 -21.45
N SER A 91 -1.02 5.28 -22.44
CA SER A 91 -1.28 5.02 -23.85
C SER A 91 -0.33 3.97 -24.43
N VAL A 92 -0.84 3.14 -25.35
CA VAL A 92 -0.11 2.11 -26.12
C VAL A 92 0.31 2.66 -27.47
#